data_AF-A0A1X2HV72-F1
#
_entry.id   AF-A0A1X2HV72-F1
#
_cell.length_a   1.000
_cell.length_b   1.000
_cell.length_c   1.000
_cell.angle_alpha   90.00
_cell.angle_beta   90.00
_cell.angle_gamma   90.00
#
_symmetry.space_group_name_H-M   'P 1'
#
loop_
_entity.id
_entity.type
_entity.pdbx_description
1 polymer ?
#
loop_
_entity_poly.entity_id
_entity_poly.type
_entity_poly.pdbx_seq_one_letter_code
_entity_poly.pdbx_strand_id
1 'polypeptide(L)' 'MGHDLKIDPQIERWAHMRENTHLYFNWSKYNTRKTMLWGVFVPVGLTVLAYATTRKWDISGAETKDEMTKKQ' A
#
# COMPACT_ATOMS: atom_id res chain seq x y z
N MET A 1 -43.13 -9.96 9.31
CA MET A 1 -41.89 -10.31 8.58
C MET A 1 -42.00 -9.68 7.21
N GLY A 2 -40.95 -8.98 6.75
CA GLY A 2 -40.83 -8.53 5.36
C GLY A 2 -41.00 -7.03 5.15
N HIS A 3 -39.93 -6.27 5.35
CA HIS A 3 -39.67 -5.14 4.46
C HIS A 3 -38.86 -5.71 3.30
N ASP A 4 -39.49 -5.80 2.12
CA ASP A 4 -38.81 -6.20 0.89
C ASP A 4 -37.77 -5.12 0.55
N LEU A 5 -36.51 -5.53 0.38
CA LEU A 5 -35.45 -4.61 0.02
C LEU A 5 -35.66 -4.22 -1.44
N LYS A 6 -35.90 -2.93 -1.69
CA LYS A 6 -35.99 -2.43 -3.06
C LYS A 6 -34.61 -2.50 -3.70
N ILE A 7 -34.40 -3.53 -4.51
CA ILE A 7 -33.14 -3.73 -5.24
C ILE A 7 -33.08 -2.72 -6.39
N ASP A 8 -32.05 -1.88 -6.36
CA ASP A 8 -31.74 -0.98 -7.47
C ASP A 8 -30.83 -1.71 -8.48
N PRO A 9 -31.27 -1.89 -9.74
CA PRO A 9 -30.48 -2.63 -10.73
C PRO A 9 -29.14 -1.95 -11.06
N GLN A 10 -29.00 -0.64 -10.83
CA GLN A 10 -27.73 0.06 -11.05
C GLN A 10 -26.73 -0.22 -9.93
N ILE A 11 -27.19 -0.31 -8.68
CA ILE A 11 -26.34 -0.67 -7.54
C ILE A 11 -25.82 -2.10 -7.70
N GLU A 12 -26.69 -3.04 -8.07
CA GLU A 12 -26.29 -4.43 -8.32
C GLU A 12 -25.25 -4.53 -9.44
N ARG A 13 -25.45 -3.79 -10.54
CA ARG A 13 -24.46 -3.76 -11.65
C ARG A 13 -23.13 -3.17 -11.21
N TRP A 14 -23.14 -2.11 -10.41
CA TRP A 14 -21.91 -1.52 -9.88
C TRP A 14 -21.18 -2.48 -8.93
N ALA A 15 -21.91 -3.13 -8.02
CA ALA A 15 -21.37 -4.15 -7.14
C ALA A 15 -20.74 -5.30 -7.95
N HIS A 16 -21.49 -5.84 -8.91
CA HIS A 16 -21.03 -6.89 -9.81
C HIS A 16 -19.78 -6.49 -10.61
N MET A 17 -19.69 -5.25 -11.11
CA MET A 17 -18.49 -4.78 -11.81
C MET A 17 -17.25 -4.72 -10.91
N ARG A 18 -17.40 -4.30 -9.65
CA ARG A 18 -16.27 -4.27 -8.69
C ARG A 18 -15.83 -5.67 -8.29
N GLU A 19 -16.77 -6.55 -7.97
CA GLU A 19 -16.48 -7.92 -7.56
C GLU A 19 -15.78 -8.69 -8.68
N ASN A 20 -16.22 -8.47 -9.93
CA ASN A 20 -15.65 -9.10 -11.11
C ASN A 20 -14.54 -8.29 -11.79
N THR A 21 -13.96 -7.29 -11.12
CA THR A 21 -12.92 -6.44 -11.74
C THR A 21 -11.71 -7.24 -12.22
N HIS A 22 -11.38 -8.35 -11.55
CA HIS A 22 -10.26 -9.23 -11.93
C HIS A 22 -10.47 -9.93 -13.28
N LEU A 23 -11.73 -10.18 -13.70
CA LEU A 23 -12.04 -10.80 -14.99
C LEU A 23 -11.74 -9.86 -16.17
N TYR A 24 -11.82 -8.55 -15.95
CA TYR A 24 -11.64 -7.53 -16.99
C TYR A 24 -10.28 -6.83 -16.90
N PHE A 25 -9.40 -7.29 -16.02
CA PHE A 25 -8.07 -6.72 -15.85
C PHE A 25 -7.18 -7.02 -17.07
N ASN A 26 -6.44 -6.02 -17.52
CA ASN A 26 -5.48 -6.15 -18.61
C ASN A 26 -4.14 -5.48 -18.27
N TRP A 27 -3.05 -6.14 -18.68
CA TRP A 27 -1.68 -5.63 -18.58
C TRP A 27 -1.39 -4.57 -19.65
N SER A 28 -1.96 -3.38 -19.45
CA SER A 28 -1.64 -2.20 -20.25
C SER A 28 -0.33 -1.55 -19.75
N LYS A 29 0.36 -0.80 -20.62
CA LYS A 29 1.57 -0.05 -20.22
C LYS A 29 1.33 0.83 -18.98
N TYR A 30 0.13 1.38 -18.82
CA TYR A 30 -0.24 2.16 -17.66
C TYR A 30 -0.39 1.32 -16.39
N ASN A 31 -1.15 0.21 -16.46
CA ASN A 31 -1.37 -0.67 -15.31
C ASN A 31 -0.09 -1.37 -14.87
N THR A 32 0.74 -1.82 -15.82
CA THR A 32 2.03 -2.47 -15.54
C THR A 32 2.99 -1.52 -14.81
N ARG A 33 3.04 -0.24 -15.17
CA ARG A 33 3.89 0.74 -14.46
C ARG A 33 3.43 0.95 -13.02
N LYS A 34 2.13 1.06 -12.79
CA LYS A 34 1.57 1.26 -11.45
C LYS A 34 1.76 0.05 -10.55
N THR A 35 1.49 -1.14 -11.06
CA THR A 35 1.67 -2.40 -10.34
C THR A 35 3.14 -2.63 -9.99
N MET A 36 4.08 -2.37 -10.89
CA MET A 36 5.51 -2.46 -10.58
C MET A 36 5.95 -1.41 -9.55
N LEU A 37 5.48 -0.16 -9.67
CA LEU A 37 5.84 0.90 -8.73
C LEU A 37 5.33 0.59 -7.31
N TRP A 38 4.04 0.32 -7.17
CA TRP A 38 3.42 0.16 -5.86
C TRP A 38 3.54 -1.27 -5.30
N GLY A 39 3.55 -2.28 -6.15
CA GLY A 39 3.65 -3.68 -5.75
C GLY A 39 5.08 -4.15 -5.49
N VAL A 40 6.09 -3.52 -6.11
CA VAL A 40 7.48 -3.96 -5.99
C VAL A 40 8.39 -2.83 -5.52
N PHE A 41 8.46 -1.73 -6.27
CA PHE A 41 9.47 -0.70 -6.03
C PHE A 41 9.32 -0.03 -4.67
N VAL A 42 8.10 0.33 -4.28
CA VAL A 42 7.82 0.98 -2.99
C VAL A 42 8.12 0.03 -1.81
N PRO A 43 7.60 -1.20 -1.75
CA PRO A 43 7.92 -2.12 -0.65
C PRO A 43 9.42 -2.44 -0.54
N VAL A 44 10.10 -2.70 -1.67
CA VAL A 44 11.54 -2.98 -1.69
C VAL A 44 12.34 -1.76 -1.26
N GLY A 45 12.03 -0.58 -1.80
CA GLY A 45 12.70 0.67 -1.44
C GLY A 45 12.55 0.99 0.05
N LEU A 46 11.34 0.87 0.60
CA LEU A 46 11.10 1.04 2.04
C LEU A 46 11.87 0.02 2.88
N THR A 47 11.91 -1.24 2.44
CA THR A 47 12.65 -2.31 3.14
C THR A 47 14.15 -2.01 3.17
N VAL A 48 14.73 -1.62 2.03
CA VAL A 48 16.15 -1.23 1.95
C VAL A 48 16.44 -0.04 2.84
N LEU A 49 15.60 1.00 2.81
CA LEU A 49 15.75 2.16 3.68
C LEU A 49 15.65 1.77 5.15
N ALA A 50 14.68 0.91 5.52
CA ALA A 50 14.50 0.45 6.89
C ALA A 50 15.72 -0.32 7.40
N TYR A 51 16.28 -1.24 6.60
CA TYR A 51 17.52 -1.93 6.98
C TYR A 51 18.73 -0.99 7.03
N ALA A 52 18.80 -0.02 6.12
CA ALA A 52 19.88 0.96 6.11
C ALA A 52 19.81 1.96 7.27
N THR A 53 18.64 2.23 7.85
CA THR A 53 18.45 3.15 8.97
C THR A 53 18.31 2.44 10.32
N THR A 54 18.06 1.13 10.31
CA THR A 54 17.97 0.29 11.51
C THR A 54 19.23 0.47 12.35
N ARG A 55 19.03 0.80 13.64
CA ARG A 55 20.07 0.99 14.67
C ARG A 55 21.08 2.12 14.40
N LYS A 56 20.89 2.93 13.36
CA LYS A 56 21.73 4.13 13.15
C LYS A 56 21.40 5.24 14.16
N TRP A 57 20.12 5.36 14.47
CA TRP A 57 19.61 6.44 15.32
C TRP A 57 19.09 5.85 16.63
N ASP A 58 19.57 6.39 17.74
CA ASP A 58 19.05 6.11 19.08
C ASP A 58 18.69 7.45 19.72
N ILE A 59 17.41 7.77 19.71
CA ILE A 59 16.90 9.06 20.18
C ILE A 59 16.47 9.02 21.66
N SER A 60 16.63 7.87 22.32
CA SER A 60 16.19 7.69 23.70
C SER A 60 17.16 8.39 24.65
N GLY A 61 16.79 9.58 25.15
CA GLY A 61 17.59 10.33 26.13
C GLY A 61 18.79 11.06 25.55
N ALA A 62 18.86 11.22 24.22
CA ALA A 62 19.91 11.97 23.56
C ALA A 62 19.60 13.48 23.62
N GLU A 63 20.55 14.29 24.12
CA GLU A 63 20.45 15.75 24.18
C GLU A 63 21.28 16.41 23.05
N THR A 64 22.35 15.75 22.62
CA THR A 64 23.26 16.23 21.58
C THR A 64 23.28 15.31 20.35
N LYS A 65 23.53 15.87 19.16
CA LYS A 65 23.57 15.13 17.88
C LYS A 65 24.51 13.92 17.89
N ASP A 66 25.64 14.01 18.59
CA ASP A 66 26.62 12.93 18.71
C ASP A 66 26.09 11.72 19.50
N GLU A 67 25.14 11.94 20.42
CA GLU A 67 24.48 10.90 21.21
C GLU A 67 23.35 10.22 20.42
N MET A 68 22.72 10.97 19.49
CA MET A 68 21.63 10.48 18.65
C MET A 68 22.09 9.46 17.60
N THR A 69 23.38 9.47 17.24
CA THR A 69 23.97 8.53 16.29
C THR A 69 24.75 7.46 17.02
N LYS A 70 24.43 6.18 16.78
CA LYS A 70 25.24 5.08 17.34
C LYS A 70 26.61 5.07 16.64
N LYS A 71 27.67 5.49 17.33
CA LYS A 71 29.06 5.23 16.89
C LYS A 71 29.28 3.72 16.92
N GLN A 72 29.49 3.12 15.75
CA GLN A 72 29.96 1.74 15.62
C GLN A 72 31.38 1.59 16.16
#